data_AF-A0A1S8AXP6-F1
#
_entry.id   AF-A0A1S8AXP6-F1
#
_cell.length_a   1.000
_cell.length_b   1.000
_cell.length_c   1.000
_cell.angle_alpha   90.00
_cell.angle_beta   90.00
_cell.angle_gamma   90.00
#
_symmetry.space_group_name_H-M   'P 1'
#
loop_
_entity.id
_entity.type
_entity.pdbx_description
1 polymer ?
#
loop_
_entity_poly.entity_id
_entity_poly.type
_entity_poly.pdbx_seq_one_letter_code
_entity_poly.pdbx_strand_id
1 'polypeptide(L)'
;MSTPDDTTAAPAPGFDDEAVLLIGHGSRREKSNEQVRELAADLESRLGIPVDAAFLELAEPAIDEAFAGLSPVAERVTVVHCSLFAASHVKNDVPLAIEQARAEHDVEIDNGSHLGVHPAILDLLDDRAAAVEAELGVDRADGDVAVVVCGRGSSDPDANGDVHKLARLLYEGREFDRVEASFIGVTEPTLEETLHGLSKHRPDAVVVLPYMLGDGVLTQRVRDWTADFDSDYPYVDAMAGDPLGTDSRLLDVFADRWEEARTDSVEMSCDTCKYKVDLEGYEEDVGGARAMLRALAHQEAHADRDDVDDEPHSHDAPEKHVAVCTNQTCAKMGSPAVLERLRQEVRDSDHCDARITRSSCLGRCGDGPMVAVYPDGIWYGDVDDGDAERIVSDHLDRDRIVSDLVDQTL
;
A
#
# COMPACT_ATOMS: atom_id res chain seq x y z
N MET A 1 32.38 7.56 64.16
CA MET A 1 31.06 7.79 63.53
C MET A 1 31.34 7.98 62.06
N SER A 2 31.11 6.93 61.28
CA SER A 2 31.19 6.96 59.83
C SER A 2 29.96 7.67 59.30
N THR A 3 30.16 8.72 58.51
CA THR A 3 29.13 9.32 57.66
C THR A 3 29.29 8.76 56.25
N PRO A 4 28.19 8.49 55.53
CA PRO A 4 28.19 7.57 54.39
C PRO A 4 28.62 8.25 53.10
N ASP A 5 29.09 7.42 52.18
CA ASP A 5 29.34 7.70 50.76
C ASP A 5 28.22 8.53 50.14
N ASP A 6 28.62 9.69 49.62
CA ASP A 6 27.87 10.42 48.60
C ASP A 6 27.99 9.58 47.32
N THR A 7 27.02 8.69 47.12
CA THR A 7 26.88 7.93 45.89
C THR A 7 26.51 8.93 44.81
N THR A 8 27.52 9.39 44.07
CA THR A 8 27.35 10.09 42.79
C THR A 8 26.36 9.29 41.96
N ALA A 9 25.12 9.78 41.90
CA ALA A 9 24.17 9.36 40.91
C ALA A 9 24.83 9.52 39.54
N ALA A 10 24.80 8.47 38.73
CA ALA A 10 25.21 8.56 37.34
C ALA A 10 24.44 9.72 36.70
N PRO A 11 25.09 10.62 35.95
CA PRO A 11 24.38 11.66 35.24
C PRO A 11 23.37 11.00 34.29
N ALA A 12 22.13 11.49 34.29
CA ALA A 12 21.16 11.15 33.25
C ALA A 12 21.79 11.46 31.89
N PRO A 13 21.57 10.62 30.85
CA PRO A 13 22.19 10.84 29.54
C PRO A 13 21.78 12.21 29.02
N GLY A 14 22.78 13.04 28.75
CA GLY A 14 22.58 14.36 28.14
C GLY A 14 22.12 14.19 26.71
N PHE A 15 21.16 15.01 26.30
CA PHE A 15 20.91 15.34 24.90
C PHE A 15 22.21 15.84 24.30
N ASP A 16 22.63 15.28 23.16
CA ASP A 16 23.38 16.01 22.11
C ASP A 16 23.55 15.23 20.79
N ASP A 17 23.18 13.94 20.69
CA ASP A 17 23.46 13.16 19.45
C ASP A 17 22.27 12.37 18.87
N GLU A 18 21.01 12.72 19.21
CA GLU A 18 19.81 12.04 18.67
C GLU A 18 18.90 13.02 17.92
N ALA A 19 18.39 12.60 16.76
CA ALA A 19 17.43 13.34 15.96
C ALA A 19 16.30 12.43 15.44
N VAL A 20 15.16 13.03 15.11
CA VAL A 20 14.03 12.33 14.47
C VAL A 20 13.88 12.82 13.04
N LEU A 21 13.64 11.89 12.12
CA LEU A 21 13.31 12.18 10.74
C LEU A 21 11.86 11.78 10.47
N LEU A 22 10.96 12.76 10.37
CA LEU A 22 9.56 12.56 10.02
C LEU A 22 9.42 12.46 8.50
N ILE A 23 9.12 11.27 7.98
CA ILE A 23 9.04 11.01 6.54
C ILE A 23 7.61 11.18 6.05
N GLY A 24 7.36 12.23 5.27
CA GLY A 24 6.15 12.40 4.47
C GLY A 24 6.28 11.75 3.09
N HIS A 25 5.15 11.51 2.44
CA HIS A 25 5.15 11.11 1.02
C HIS A 25 5.62 12.26 0.12
N GLY A 26 5.16 13.48 0.42
CA GLY A 26 5.39 14.68 -0.38
C GLY A 26 4.29 14.93 -1.40
N SER A 27 4.16 16.17 -1.82
CA SER A 27 3.07 16.63 -2.68
C SER A 27 3.52 17.77 -3.57
N ARG A 28 2.98 17.83 -4.79
CA ARG A 28 3.10 19.02 -5.66
C ARG A 28 2.45 20.27 -5.06
N ARG A 29 1.57 20.12 -4.06
CA ARG A 29 0.92 21.24 -3.37
C ARG A 29 1.75 21.60 -2.15
N GLU A 30 2.44 22.75 -2.21
CA GLU A 30 3.33 23.17 -1.13
C GLU A 30 2.64 23.28 0.24
N LYS A 31 1.37 23.70 0.26
CA LYS A 31 0.55 23.73 1.48
C LYS A 31 0.49 22.37 2.19
N SER A 32 0.46 21.25 1.46
CA SER A 32 0.47 19.92 2.06
C SER A 32 1.83 19.57 2.66
N ASN A 33 2.92 20.04 2.04
CA ASN A 33 4.28 19.84 2.55
C ASN A 33 4.52 20.69 3.80
N GLU A 34 4.02 21.93 3.82
CA GLU A 34 4.01 22.81 4.99
C GLU A 34 3.34 22.14 6.20
N GLN A 35 2.19 21.46 6.01
CA GLN A 35 1.52 20.73 7.09
C GLN A 35 2.39 19.61 7.71
N VAL A 36 3.19 18.91 6.89
CA VAL A 36 4.12 17.88 7.41
C VAL A 36 5.27 18.54 8.18
N ARG A 37 5.77 19.70 7.72
CA ARG A 37 6.80 20.46 8.43
C ARG A 37 6.28 21.05 9.74
N GLU A 38 5.02 21.49 9.78
CA GLU A 38 4.33 21.90 11.01
C GLU A 38 4.23 20.74 12.00
N LEU A 39 3.81 19.55 11.54
CA LEU A 39 3.80 18.34 12.37
C LEU A 39 5.18 17.98 12.92
N ALA A 40 6.25 18.15 12.13
CA ALA A 40 7.62 17.93 12.60
C ALA A 40 8.01 18.92 13.70
N ALA A 41 7.72 20.21 13.53
CA ALA A 41 8.00 21.24 14.54
C ALA A 41 7.20 21.05 15.83
N ASP A 42 5.94 20.62 15.72
CA ASP A 42 5.09 20.29 16.85
C ASP A 42 5.58 19.03 17.57
N LEU A 43 6.07 18.02 16.82
CA LEU A 43 6.68 16.81 17.37
C LEU A 43 8.00 17.13 18.08
N GLU A 44 8.83 18.02 17.54
CA GLU A 44 10.04 18.52 18.20
C GLU A 44 9.70 19.16 19.54
N SER A 45 8.68 20.02 19.56
CA SER A 45 8.21 20.65 20.79
C SER A 45 7.68 19.62 21.80
N ARG A 46 7.09 18.52 21.33
CA ARG A 46 6.53 17.44 22.15
C ARG A 46 7.60 16.54 22.74
N LEU A 47 8.62 16.16 21.95
CA LEU A 47 9.68 15.23 22.34
C LEU A 47 10.85 15.93 23.03
N GLY A 48 11.08 17.21 22.74
CA GLY A 48 12.27 17.94 23.19
C GLY A 48 13.56 17.49 22.49
N ILE A 49 13.44 16.87 21.31
CA ILE A 49 14.53 16.34 20.47
C ILE A 49 14.38 16.96 19.07
N PRO A 50 15.46 17.32 18.36
CA PRO A 50 15.37 17.84 17.00
C PRO A 50 14.57 16.91 16.08
N VAL A 51 13.61 17.47 15.35
CA VAL A 51 12.81 16.74 14.36
C VAL A 51 12.87 17.48 13.02
N ASP A 52 13.39 16.82 12.00
CA ASP A 52 13.34 17.30 10.63
C ASP A 52 12.27 16.54 9.84
N ALA A 53 11.69 17.21 8.84
CA ALA A 53 10.81 16.59 7.86
C ALA A 53 11.58 16.26 6.58
N ALA A 54 11.39 15.07 6.05
CA ALA A 54 11.85 14.68 4.71
C ALA A 54 10.72 14.06 3.92
N PHE A 55 10.88 14.04 2.59
CA PHE A 55 9.84 13.56 1.70
C PHE A 55 10.36 12.49 0.74
N LEU A 56 9.55 11.46 0.54
CA LEU A 56 9.81 10.40 -0.43
C LEU A 56 9.91 10.93 -1.86
N GLU A 57 8.97 11.78 -2.26
CA GLU A 57 8.85 12.30 -3.62
C GLU A 57 8.29 13.73 -3.64
N LEU A 58 8.43 14.44 -4.76
CA LEU A 58 7.73 15.71 -5.07
C LEU A 58 8.02 16.92 -4.16
N ALA A 59 8.80 16.77 -3.08
CA ALA A 59 9.07 17.82 -2.11
C ALA A 59 10.46 17.67 -1.48
N GLU A 60 11.04 18.79 -1.05
CA GLU A 60 12.37 18.83 -0.44
C GLU A 60 12.31 19.07 1.08
N PRO A 61 13.29 18.55 1.85
CA PRO A 61 14.43 17.74 1.40
C PRO A 61 14.06 16.29 1.08
N ALA A 62 14.84 15.64 0.20
CA ALA A 62 14.79 14.19 0.02
C ALA A 62 15.28 13.45 1.28
N ILE A 63 14.97 12.15 1.40
CA ILE A 63 15.38 11.34 2.55
C ILE A 63 16.91 11.26 2.65
N ASP A 64 17.60 11.03 1.53
CA ASP A 64 19.06 10.98 1.44
C ASP A 64 19.70 12.33 1.78
N GLU A 65 19.15 13.43 1.27
CA GLU A 65 19.60 14.79 1.60
C GLU A 65 19.45 15.10 3.09
N ALA A 66 18.34 14.66 3.70
CA ALA A 66 18.11 14.84 5.13
C ALA A 66 19.10 14.02 5.97
N PHE A 67 19.39 12.76 5.60
CA PHE A 67 20.43 11.98 6.27
C PHE A 67 21.83 12.58 6.10
N ALA A 68 22.15 13.12 4.93
CA ALA A 68 23.41 13.83 4.70
C ALA A 68 23.53 15.10 5.57
N GLY A 69 22.41 15.76 5.87
CA GLY A 69 22.34 16.91 6.78
C GLY A 69 22.44 16.54 8.26
N LEU A 70 21.81 15.44 8.67
CA LEU A 70 21.73 14.99 10.07
C LEU A 70 22.96 14.19 10.52
N SER A 71 23.54 13.36 9.67
CA SER A 71 24.67 12.47 10.04
C SER A 71 25.92 13.19 10.60
N PRO A 72 26.25 14.45 10.26
CA PRO A 72 27.38 15.14 10.88
C PRO A 72 27.10 15.68 12.28
N VAL A 73 25.82 15.71 12.70
CA VAL A 73 25.35 16.37 13.94
C VAL A 73 24.53 15.47 14.86
N ALA A 74 24.22 14.24 14.44
CA ALA A 74 23.55 13.23 15.24
C ALA A 74 24.23 11.87 15.05
N GLU A 75 24.52 11.18 16.16
CA GLU A 75 25.01 9.79 16.16
C GLU A 75 23.87 8.80 15.92
N ARG A 76 22.63 9.18 16.23
CA ARG A 76 21.43 8.36 16.06
C ARG A 76 20.29 9.14 15.41
N VAL A 77 19.65 8.55 14.41
CA VAL A 77 18.46 9.09 13.75
C VAL A 77 17.32 8.08 13.82
N THR A 78 16.20 8.47 14.41
CA THR A 78 14.98 7.66 14.41
C THR A 78 14.04 8.11 13.29
N VAL A 79 13.72 7.21 12.37
CA VAL A 79 12.76 7.44 11.30
C VAL A 79 11.34 7.20 11.80
N VAL A 80 10.48 8.21 11.65
CA VAL A 80 9.04 8.11 11.94
C VAL A 80 8.26 8.34 10.65
N HIS A 81 7.33 7.44 10.33
CA HIS A 81 6.60 7.50 9.08
C HIS A 81 5.33 8.34 9.24
N CYS A 82 5.23 9.45 8.51
CA CYS A 82 3.98 10.19 8.31
C CYS A 82 3.13 9.52 7.23
N SER A 83 2.83 8.23 7.44
CA SER A 83 1.97 7.41 6.59
C SER A 83 0.91 6.71 7.44
N LEU A 84 -0.34 6.76 6.98
CA LEU A 84 -1.47 6.15 7.67
C LEU A 84 -1.39 4.62 7.67
N PHE A 85 -0.97 4.00 6.56
CA PHE A 85 -0.80 2.55 6.45
C PHE A 85 0.49 2.16 5.74
N ALA A 86 0.93 0.93 5.95
CA ALA A 86 2.09 0.35 5.29
C ALA A 86 1.73 -0.25 3.92
N ALA A 87 2.03 0.50 2.86
CA ALA A 87 2.09 0.01 1.48
C ALA A 87 3.54 -0.01 0.97
N SER A 88 3.76 0.00 -0.34
CA SER A 88 5.10 -0.09 -0.96
C SER A 88 6.10 0.91 -0.40
N HIS A 89 5.70 2.15 -0.15
CA HIS A 89 6.58 3.20 0.37
C HIS A 89 7.16 2.88 1.74
N VAL A 90 6.32 2.48 2.69
CA VAL A 90 6.76 2.11 4.04
C VAL A 90 7.47 0.76 4.05
N LYS A 91 7.05 -0.17 3.19
CA LYS A 91 7.54 -1.56 3.18
C LYS A 91 8.83 -1.76 2.39
N ASN A 92 9.11 -0.92 1.39
CA ASN A 92 10.22 -1.09 0.45
C ASN A 92 11.03 0.20 0.27
N ASP A 93 10.39 1.33 -0.07
CA ASP A 93 11.11 2.52 -0.53
C ASP A 93 11.86 3.23 0.60
N VAL A 94 11.21 3.46 1.76
CA VAL A 94 11.88 4.01 2.95
C VAL A 94 12.95 3.04 3.48
N PRO A 95 12.69 1.72 3.66
CA PRO A 95 13.74 0.79 4.05
C PRO A 95 14.94 0.78 3.10
N LEU A 96 14.73 0.88 1.79
CA LEU A 96 15.83 0.97 0.83
C LEU A 96 16.66 2.24 1.02
N ALA A 97 16.00 3.39 1.21
CA ALA A 97 16.68 4.65 1.51
C ALA A 97 17.45 4.60 2.84
N ILE A 98 16.91 3.94 3.86
CA ILE A 98 17.59 3.71 5.14
C ILE A 98 18.84 2.84 4.95
N GLU A 99 18.75 1.73 4.20
CA GLU A 99 19.91 0.86 3.96
C GLU A 99 21.01 1.56 3.15
N GLN A 100 20.64 2.43 2.20
CA GLN A 100 21.58 3.32 1.50
C GLN A 100 22.25 4.28 2.48
N ALA A 101 21.47 4.96 3.33
CA ALA A 101 22.00 5.86 4.34
C ALA A 101 22.95 5.15 5.33
N ARG A 102 22.63 3.93 5.77
CA ARG A 102 23.51 3.09 6.61
C ARG A 102 24.84 2.75 5.92
N ALA A 103 24.85 2.64 4.59
CA ALA A 103 26.05 2.32 3.83
C ALA A 103 26.93 3.56 3.58
N GLU A 104 26.32 4.74 3.51
CA GLU A 104 26.99 6.01 3.16
C GLU A 104 27.40 6.85 4.37
N HIS A 105 26.70 6.71 5.49
CA HIS A 105 26.89 7.52 6.69
C HIS A 105 27.18 6.65 7.93
N ASP A 106 28.04 7.16 8.82
CA ASP A 106 28.35 6.53 10.11
C ASP A 106 27.34 7.00 11.18
N VAL A 107 26.09 6.55 11.04
CA VAL A 107 24.96 6.93 11.90
C VAL A 107 24.12 5.71 12.25
N GLU A 108 23.68 5.60 13.50
CA GLU A 108 22.73 4.56 13.92
C GLU A 108 21.32 4.97 13.48
N ILE A 109 20.63 4.10 12.74
CA ILE A 109 19.28 4.41 12.24
C ILE A 109 18.28 3.43 12.85
N ASP A 110 17.29 3.97 13.56
CA ASP A 110 16.13 3.22 14.04
C ASP A 110 14.95 3.47 13.08
N ASN A 111 14.28 2.41 12.64
CA ASN A 111 13.14 2.53 11.73
C ASN A 111 11.84 2.22 12.47
N GLY A 112 11.03 3.25 12.74
CA GLY A 112 9.73 3.11 13.38
C GLY A 112 8.67 2.48 12.47
N SER A 113 7.54 2.13 13.08
CA SER A 113 6.36 1.69 12.33
C SER A 113 5.57 2.89 11.78
N HIS A 114 4.65 2.63 10.86
CA HIS A 114 3.69 3.61 10.36
C HIS A 114 2.59 3.87 11.39
N LEU A 115 1.78 4.94 11.21
CA LEU A 115 0.72 5.29 12.16
C LEU A 115 -0.23 4.13 12.45
N GLY A 116 -0.67 3.44 11.39
CA GLY A 116 -1.43 2.20 11.49
C GLY A 116 -2.73 2.36 12.27
N VAL A 117 -3.11 1.29 12.97
CA VAL A 117 -4.27 1.27 13.85
C VAL A 117 -3.87 1.70 15.26
N HIS A 118 -4.36 2.85 15.72
CA HIS A 118 -4.01 3.41 17.03
C HIS A 118 -5.25 3.91 17.79
N PRO A 119 -5.33 3.73 19.13
CA PRO A 119 -6.46 4.24 19.93
C PRO A 119 -6.71 5.73 19.75
N ALA A 120 -5.66 6.55 19.70
CA ALA A 120 -5.80 8.00 19.52
C ALA A 120 -6.42 8.37 18.15
N ILE A 121 -6.22 7.55 17.12
CA ILE A 121 -6.84 7.72 15.79
C ILE A 121 -8.31 7.33 15.84
N LEU A 122 -8.67 6.26 16.56
CA LEU A 122 -10.07 5.87 16.77
C LEU A 122 -10.84 6.96 17.52
N ASP A 123 -10.24 7.54 18.56
CA ASP A 123 -10.83 8.66 19.30
C ASP A 123 -10.98 9.91 18.42
N LEU A 124 -10.01 10.19 17.55
CA LEU A 124 -10.10 11.28 16.57
C LEU A 124 -11.21 11.04 15.55
N LEU A 125 -11.34 9.83 15.01
CA LEU A 125 -12.42 9.49 14.09
C LEU A 125 -13.80 9.62 14.73
N ASP A 126 -13.92 9.25 16.00
CA ASP A 126 -15.15 9.38 16.77
C ASP A 126 -15.56 10.86 16.95
N ASP A 127 -14.60 11.74 17.26
CA ASP A 127 -14.83 13.18 17.34
C ASP A 127 -15.24 13.77 15.98
N ARG A 128 -14.60 13.32 14.89
CA ARG A 128 -14.97 13.75 13.53
C ARG A 128 -16.40 13.32 13.20
N ALA A 129 -16.81 12.12 13.59
CA ALA A 129 -18.18 11.66 13.43
C ALA A 129 -19.16 12.48 14.28
N ALA A 130 -18.84 12.72 15.56
CA ALA A 130 -19.69 13.51 16.45
C ALA A 130 -19.89 14.96 15.96
N ALA A 131 -18.86 15.55 15.34
CA ALA A 131 -18.97 16.87 14.73
C ALA A 131 -19.97 16.87 13.56
N VAL A 132 -19.96 15.84 12.72
CA VAL A 132 -20.91 15.69 11.60
C VAL A 132 -22.32 15.49 12.12
N GLU A 133 -22.50 14.64 13.13
CA GLU A 133 -23.79 14.37 13.75
C GLU A 133 -24.42 15.62 14.35
N ALA A 134 -23.61 16.45 15.02
CA ALA A 134 -24.07 17.71 15.58
C ALA A 134 -24.56 18.70 14.50
N GLU A 135 -23.94 18.71 13.32
CA GLU A 135 -24.35 19.55 12.20
C GLU A 135 -25.61 19.02 11.50
N LEU A 136 -25.74 17.70 11.37
CA LEU A 136 -26.95 17.05 10.88
C LEU A 136 -28.11 17.09 11.89
N GLY A 137 -27.82 17.35 13.17
CA GLY A 137 -28.82 17.34 14.23
C GLY A 137 -29.32 15.94 14.60
N VAL A 138 -28.48 14.92 14.40
CA VAL A 138 -28.76 13.52 14.74
C VAL A 138 -27.99 13.11 15.99
N ASP A 139 -28.53 12.14 16.72
CA ASP A 139 -27.88 11.52 17.87
C ASP A 139 -27.89 10.00 17.65
N ARG A 140 -26.69 9.42 17.53
CA ARG A 140 -26.51 7.97 17.33
C ARG A 140 -27.04 7.14 18.51
N ALA A 141 -27.26 7.73 19.69
CA ALA A 141 -27.87 7.03 20.81
C ALA A 141 -29.38 6.77 20.63
N ASP A 142 -30.05 7.59 19.80
CA ASP A 142 -31.50 7.60 19.61
C ASP A 142 -31.95 7.31 18.17
N GLY A 143 -31.03 7.28 17.19
CA GLY A 143 -31.31 7.08 15.76
C GLY A 143 -30.33 6.14 15.05
N ASP A 144 -30.73 5.64 13.88
CA ASP A 144 -29.93 4.72 13.05
C ASP A 144 -28.87 5.51 12.27
N VAL A 145 -27.65 5.61 12.83
CA VAL A 145 -26.53 6.33 12.21
C VAL A 145 -25.51 5.35 11.66
N ALA A 146 -25.30 5.40 10.34
CA ALA A 146 -24.26 4.65 9.66
C ALA A 146 -23.02 5.50 9.42
N VAL A 147 -21.84 4.92 9.66
CA VAL A 147 -20.56 5.57 9.37
C VAL A 147 -19.85 4.86 8.23
N VAL A 148 -19.20 5.64 7.36
CA VAL A 148 -18.29 5.12 6.34
C VAL A 148 -16.90 5.69 6.55
N VAL A 149 -15.94 4.84 6.89
CA VAL A 149 -14.51 5.22 6.89
C VAL A 149 -14.00 5.07 5.46
N CYS A 150 -13.71 6.21 4.81
CA CYS A 150 -13.28 6.24 3.42
C CYS A 150 -11.76 6.43 3.31
N GLY A 151 -11.04 5.36 2.94
CA GLY A 151 -9.61 5.42 2.67
C GLY A 151 -9.28 5.71 1.21
N ARG A 152 -8.01 6.01 0.91
CA ARG A 152 -7.53 6.10 -0.49
C ARG A 152 -7.63 4.75 -1.22
N GLY A 153 -7.31 3.67 -0.50
CA GLY A 153 -7.10 2.32 -1.05
C GLY A 153 -5.66 2.11 -1.53
N SER A 154 -5.24 0.86 -1.55
CA SER A 154 -3.90 0.42 -1.93
C SER A 154 -3.96 -0.87 -2.76
N SER A 155 -2.92 -1.11 -3.55
CA SER A 155 -2.68 -2.44 -4.15
C SER A 155 -2.12 -3.45 -3.14
N ASP A 156 -1.75 -2.98 -1.95
CA ASP A 156 -1.30 -3.79 -0.82
C ASP A 156 -2.51 -4.19 0.06
N PRO A 157 -2.80 -5.50 0.19
CA PRO A 157 -3.95 -5.97 0.94
C PRO A 157 -3.87 -5.71 2.44
N ASP A 158 -2.66 -5.60 3.04
CA ASP A 158 -2.53 -5.34 4.47
C ASP A 158 -3.03 -3.92 4.79
N ALA A 159 -2.66 -2.95 3.95
CA ALA A 159 -3.09 -1.56 4.11
C ALA A 159 -4.62 -1.41 3.97
N ASN A 160 -5.24 -2.20 3.09
CA ASN A 160 -6.70 -2.22 2.96
C ASN A 160 -7.35 -2.92 4.16
N GLY A 161 -6.76 -4.02 4.63
CA GLY A 161 -7.17 -4.74 5.83
C GLY A 161 -7.18 -3.86 7.08
N ASP A 162 -6.21 -2.95 7.22
CA ASP A 162 -6.16 -2.02 8.35
C ASP A 162 -7.32 -1.00 8.33
N VAL A 163 -7.81 -0.58 7.16
CA VAL A 163 -9.03 0.26 7.07
C VAL A 163 -10.24 -0.53 7.56
N HIS A 164 -10.38 -1.79 7.14
CA HIS A 164 -11.45 -2.66 7.62
C HIS A 164 -11.35 -2.91 9.14
N LYS A 165 -10.12 -3.06 9.66
CA LYS A 165 -9.87 -3.21 11.09
C LYS A 165 -10.25 -1.95 11.86
N LEU A 166 -9.89 -0.76 11.36
CA LEU A 166 -10.32 0.51 11.97
C LEU A 166 -11.85 0.64 11.99
N ALA A 167 -12.50 0.40 10.86
CA ALA A 167 -13.96 0.43 10.77
C ALA A 167 -14.59 -0.54 11.78
N ARG A 168 -14.03 -1.75 11.91
CA ARG A 168 -14.53 -2.75 12.86
C ARG A 168 -14.33 -2.33 14.32
N LEU A 169 -13.16 -1.78 14.66
CA LEU A 169 -12.88 -1.30 16.01
C LEU A 169 -13.75 -0.09 16.39
N LEU A 170 -13.99 0.81 15.43
CA LEU A 170 -14.89 1.94 15.62
C LEU A 170 -16.33 1.46 15.86
N TYR A 171 -16.80 0.47 15.09
CA TYR A 171 -18.11 -0.16 15.30
C TYR A 171 -18.25 -0.82 16.67
N GLU A 172 -17.31 -1.66 17.08
CA GLU A 172 -17.41 -2.38 18.36
C GLU A 172 -17.15 -1.48 19.57
N GLY A 173 -16.40 -0.40 19.37
CA GLY A 173 -15.98 0.51 20.43
C GLY A 173 -16.91 1.70 20.67
N ARG A 174 -17.93 1.91 19.83
CA ARG A 174 -18.83 3.07 19.85
C ARG A 174 -20.29 2.66 19.58
N GLU A 175 -21.21 3.57 19.83
CA GLU A 175 -22.67 3.33 19.70
C GLU A 175 -23.18 3.57 18.27
N PHE A 176 -22.43 3.17 17.25
CA PHE A 176 -22.89 3.23 15.85
C PHE A 176 -23.68 1.97 15.48
N ASP A 177 -24.79 2.12 14.76
CA ASP A 177 -25.55 0.97 14.22
C ASP A 177 -24.76 0.21 13.16
N ARG A 178 -23.91 0.93 12.42
CA ARG A 178 -23.08 0.38 11.36
C ARG A 178 -21.85 1.23 11.10
N VAL A 179 -20.72 0.57 10.88
CA VAL A 179 -19.52 1.20 10.32
C VAL A 179 -19.01 0.35 9.18
N GLU A 180 -18.92 0.93 7.99
CA GLU A 180 -18.39 0.29 6.80
C GLU A 180 -17.05 0.93 6.40
N ALA A 181 -16.15 0.12 5.83
CA ALA A 181 -14.95 0.62 5.18
C ALA A 181 -15.19 0.74 3.67
N SER A 182 -14.71 1.82 3.08
CA SER A 182 -14.76 2.04 1.64
C SER A 182 -13.49 2.72 1.13
N PHE A 183 -13.35 2.76 -0.19
CA PHE A 183 -12.17 3.32 -0.84
C PHE A 183 -12.54 4.28 -1.96
N ILE A 184 -11.63 5.21 -2.27
CA ILE A 184 -11.83 6.19 -3.35
C ILE A 184 -11.79 5.53 -4.74
N GLY A 185 -11.00 4.47 -4.95
CA GLY A 185 -10.99 3.78 -6.26
C GLY A 185 -9.78 2.94 -6.62
N VAL A 186 -8.76 2.81 -5.74
CA VAL A 186 -7.64 1.87 -5.97
C VAL A 186 -8.07 0.42 -5.74
N THR A 187 -9.04 0.22 -4.85
CA THR A 187 -9.58 -1.08 -4.46
C THR A 187 -11.06 -0.94 -4.13
N GLU A 188 -11.72 -2.07 -3.88
CA GLU A 188 -13.15 -2.17 -3.63
C GLU A 188 -13.43 -2.57 -2.17
N PRO A 189 -14.60 -2.22 -1.61
CA PRO A 189 -15.71 -1.51 -2.24
C PRO A 189 -15.45 0.00 -2.38
N THR A 190 -15.95 0.60 -3.46
CA THR A 190 -15.88 2.05 -3.64
C THR A 190 -16.83 2.79 -2.68
N LEU A 191 -16.58 4.09 -2.44
CA LEU A 191 -17.48 4.91 -1.62
C LEU A 191 -18.90 4.91 -2.18
N GLU A 192 -19.07 5.11 -3.49
CA GLU A 192 -20.38 5.14 -4.15
C GLU A 192 -21.14 3.81 -3.98
N GLU A 193 -20.47 2.67 -4.18
CA GLU A 193 -21.08 1.34 -3.98
C GLU A 193 -21.50 1.13 -2.52
N THR A 194 -20.66 1.57 -1.59
CA THR A 194 -20.91 1.45 -0.14
C THR A 194 -22.12 2.29 0.26
N LEU A 195 -22.17 3.55 -0.16
CA LEU A 195 -23.31 4.46 0.09
C LEU A 195 -24.60 3.93 -0.54
N HIS A 196 -24.54 3.44 -1.78
CA HIS A 196 -25.70 2.82 -2.43
C HIS A 196 -26.17 1.53 -1.72
N GLY A 197 -25.25 0.76 -1.13
CA GLY A 197 -25.58 -0.38 -0.27
C GLY A 197 -26.28 0.05 1.02
N LEU A 198 -25.79 1.11 1.65
CA LEU A 198 -26.34 1.67 2.90
C LEU A 198 -27.74 2.24 2.70
N SER A 199 -28.02 2.93 1.59
CA SER A 199 -29.33 3.54 1.32
C SER A 199 -30.51 2.55 1.30
N LYS A 200 -30.22 1.25 1.09
CA LYS A 200 -31.21 0.16 1.13
C LYS A 200 -31.68 -0.16 2.55
N HIS A 201 -30.85 0.12 3.55
CA HIS A 201 -31.16 -0.07 4.97
C HIS A 201 -31.95 1.11 5.54
N ARG A 202 -31.91 2.26 4.86
CA ARG A 202 -32.58 3.51 5.25
C ARG A 202 -32.19 3.99 6.66
N PRO A 203 -30.88 4.18 6.93
CA PRO A 203 -30.48 4.84 8.15
C PRO A 203 -31.04 6.26 8.20
N ASP A 204 -31.17 6.81 9.40
CA ASP A 204 -31.57 8.20 9.60
C ASP A 204 -30.49 9.15 9.07
N ALA A 205 -29.21 8.79 9.22
CA ALA A 205 -28.09 9.53 8.65
C ALA A 205 -26.89 8.66 8.25
N VAL A 206 -26.09 9.16 7.31
CA VAL A 206 -24.80 8.60 6.90
C VAL A 206 -23.68 9.62 7.11
N VAL A 207 -22.73 9.25 7.97
CA VAL A 207 -21.52 10.04 8.26
C VAL A 207 -20.35 9.47 7.47
N VAL A 208 -19.78 10.24 6.55
CA VAL A 208 -18.59 9.81 5.79
C VAL A 208 -17.34 10.44 6.38
N LEU A 209 -16.38 9.62 6.80
CA LEU A 209 -15.12 10.05 7.40
C LEU A 209 -13.97 9.89 6.39
N PRO A 210 -13.43 10.98 5.83
CA PRO A 210 -12.26 10.91 4.96
C PRO A 210 -11.03 10.52 5.79
N TYR A 211 -10.53 9.30 5.62
CA TYR A 211 -9.32 8.83 6.29
C TYR A 211 -8.06 9.28 5.56
N MET A 212 -7.76 10.58 5.69
CA MET A 212 -6.60 11.26 5.09
C MET A 212 -5.97 12.22 6.10
N LEU A 213 -4.67 12.49 5.94
CA LEU A 213 -3.96 13.50 6.75
C LEU A 213 -4.26 14.93 6.30
N GLY A 214 -4.41 15.16 4.98
CA GLY A 214 -4.58 16.51 4.42
C GLY A 214 -5.97 16.76 3.84
N ASP A 215 -6.34 18.04 3.76
CA ASP A 215 -7.55 18.51 3.07
C ASP A 215 -7.23 18.81 1.60
N GLY A 216 -7.24 17.76 0.78
CA GLY A 216 -6.75 17.78 -0.60
C GLY A 216 -7.81 17.42 -1.63
N VAL A 217 -7.36 17.13 -2.87
CA VAL A 217 -8.25 16.75 -3.99
C VAL A 217 -9.07 15.49 -3.67
N LEU A 218 -8.46 14.54 -2.98
CA LEU A 218 -9.12 13.29 -2.58
C LEU A 218 -10.20 13.53 -1.53
N THR A 219 -9.91 14.34 -0.52
CA THR A 219 -10.88 14.75 0.51
C THR A 219 -12.06 15.50 -0.12
N GLN A 220 -11.78 16.43 -1.04
CA GLN A 220 -12.82 17.14 -1.78
C GLN A 220 -13.69 16.17 -2.59
N ARG A 221 -13.10 15.19 -3.26
CA ARG A 221 -13.85 14.18 -4.01
C ARG A 221 -14.79 13.36 -3.13
N VAL A 222 -14.35 12.99 -1.92
CA VAL A 222 -15.20 12.30 -0.94
C VAL A 222 -16.39 13.17 -0.54
N ARG A 223 -16.17 14.48 -0.33
CA ARG A 223 -17.24 15.45 -0.03
C ARG A 223 -18.23 15.57 -1.18
N ASP A 224 -17.72 15.72 -2.41
CA ASP A 224 -18.55 15.85 -3.61
C ASP A 224 -19.43 14.60 -3.80
N TRP A 225 -18.85 13.39 -3.71
CA TRP A 225 -19.62 12.15 -3.80
C TRP A 225 -20.63 11.96 -2.69
N THR A 226 -20.33 12.42 -1.48
CA THR A 226 -21.28 12.36 -0.36
C THR A 226 -22.45 13.33 -0.58
N ALA A 227 -22.18 14.53 -1.11
CA ALA A 227 -23.21 15.52 -1.43
C ALA A 227 -24.09 15.08 -2.62
N ASP A 228 -23.49 14.45 -3.63
CA ASP A 228 -24.23 13.85 -4.75
C ASP A 228 -25.17 12.74 -4.23
N PHE A 229 -24.69 11.88 -3.32
CA PHE A 229 -25.51 10.86 -2.68
C PHE A 229 -26.67 11.46 -1.86
N ASP A 230 -26.41 12.48 -1.04
CA ASP A 230 -27.46 13.19 -0.27
C ASP A 230 -28.58 13.72 -1.18
N SER A 231 -28.19 14.30 -2.32
CA SER A 231 -29.14 14.78 -3.35
C SER A 231 -29.93 13.64 -4.00
N ASP A 232 -29.29 12.49 -4.27
CA ASP A 232 -29.92 11.35 -4.93
C ASP A 232 -30.84 10.54 -4.01
N TYR A 233 -30.57 10.54 -2.70
CA TYR A 233 -31.30 9.79 -1.69
C TYR A 233 -31.84 10.71 -0.58
N PRO A 234 -32.82 11.60 -0.88
CA PRO A 234 -33.30 12.66 0.04
C PRO A 234 -34.08 12.16 1.27
N TYR A 235 -34.07 10.85 1.50
CA TYR A 235 -34.65 10.20 2.68
C TYR A 235 -33.58 9.70 3.66
N VAL A 236 -32.29 9.92 3.35
CA VAL A 236 -31.14 9.64 4.21
C VAL A 236 -30.28 10.91 4.21
N ASP A 237 -30.13 11.57 5.36
CA ASP A 237 -29.25 12.72 5.47
C ASP A 237 -27.79 12.24 5.40
N ALA A 238 -26.96 12.80 4.51
CA ALA A 238 -25.58 12.37 4.38
C ALA A 238 -24.60 13.55 4.36
N MET A 239 -23.53 13.42 5.14
CA MET A 239 -22.49 14.46 5.18
C MET A 239 -21.10 13.87 5.43
N ALA A 240 -20.11 14.46 4.76
CA ALA A 240 -18.71 14.12 4.93
C ALA A 240 -18.05 15.03 5.97
N GLY A 241 -17.28 14.43 6.89
CA GLY A 241 -16.53 15.15 7.91
C GLY A 241 -15.23 15.78 7.41
N ASP A 242 -14.49 16.34 8.37
CA ASP A 242 -13.11 16.77 8.15
C ASP A 242 -12.14 15.58 8.12
N PRO A 243 -11.03 15.67 7.37
CA PRO A 243 -9.96 14.68 7.44
C PRO A 243 -9.30 14.68 8.84
N LEU A 244 -8.37 13.76 9.09
CA LEU A 244 -7.64 13.71 10.36
C LEU A 244 -6.92 15.04 10.63
N GLY A 245 -6.30 15.62 9.60
CA GLY A 245 -5.63 16.91 9.70
C GLY A 245 -4.30 16.80 10.45
N THR A 246 -3.95 17.88 11.13
CA THR A 246 -2.78 17.99 12.02
C THR A 246 -3.20 17.95 13.50
N ASP A 247 -4.23 17.16 13.84
CA ASP A 247 -4.72 17.04 15.22
C ASP A 247 -3.61 16.58 16.17
N SER A 248 -3.53 17.17 17.36
CA SER A 248 -2.47 16.90 18.33
C SER A 248 -2.37 15.43 18.74
N ARG A 249 -3.45 14.65 18.63
CA ARG A 249 -3.42 13.20 18.89
C ARG A 249 -2.55 12.43 17.91
N LEU A 250 -2.31 12.96 16.71
CA LEU A 250 -1.34 12.38 15.79
C LEU A 250 0.08 12.53 16.32
N LEU A 251 0.39 13.60 17.07
CA LEU A 251 1.69 13.78 17.73
C LEU A 251 1.90 12.71 18.82
N ASP A 252 0.85 12.32 19.53
CA ASP A 252 0.93 11.22 20.49
C ASP A 252 1.25 9.91 19.76
N VAL A 253 0.61 9.64 18.62
CA VAL A 253 0.93 8.45 17.81
C VAL A 253 2.37 8.50 17.30
N PHE A 254 2.84 9.64 16.78
CA PHE A 254 4.23 9.79 16.33
C PHE A 254 5.23 9.60 17.46
N ALA A 255 4.93 10.10 18.66
CA ALA A 255 5.76 9.89 19.84
C ALA A 255 5.82 8.41 20.24
N ASP A 256 4.69 7.70 20.22
CA ASP A 256 4.65 6.27 20.49
C ASP A 256 5.47 5.49 19.43
N ARG A 257 5.35 5.84 18.13
CA ARG A 257 6.16 5.24 17.05
C ARG A 257 7.66 5.47 17.21
N TRP A 258 8.03 6.66 17.67
CA TRP A 258 9.41 6.99 17.98
C TRP A 258 9.94 6.17 19.17
N GLU A 259 9.16 6.02 20.25
CA GLU A 259 9.56 5.23 21.41
C GLU A 259 9.65 3.72 21.10
N GLU A 260 8.70 3.19 20.31
CA GLU A 260 8.72 1.82 19.79
C GLU A 260 10.01 1.52 19.01
N ALA A 261 10.41 2.45 18.14
CA ALA A 261 11.62 2.32 17.32
C ALA A 261 12.90 2.19 18.16
N ARG A 262 12.98 2.91 19.29
CA ARG A 262 14.15 2.95 20.17
C ARG A 262 14.27 1.75 21.11
N THR A 263 13.15 1.06 21.34
CA THR A 263 13.07 -0.02 22.34
C THR A 263 13.05 -1.40 21.70
N ASP A 264 13.35 -1.49 20.40
CA ASP A 264 13.27 -2.72 19.59
C ASP A 264 11.89 -3.42 19.69
N SER A 265 10.84 -2.67 20.02
CA SER A 265 9.47 -3.18 20.19
C SER A 265 8.61 -2.95 18.95
N VAL A 266 9.23 -2.70 17.79
CA VAL A 266 8.53 -2.39 16.56
C VAL A 266 7.79 -3.63 16.05
N GLU A 267 6.47 -3.67 16.26
CA GLU A 267 5.61 -4.66 15.64
C GLU A 267 5.28 -4.20 14.20
N MET A 268 6.09 -4.67 13.25
CA MET A 268 5.84 -4.41 11.83
C MET A 268 4.79 -5.38 11.28
N SER A 269 3.88 -4.90 10.44
CA SER A 269 3.00 -5.76 9.62
C SER A 269 3.76 -6.74 8.71
N CYS A 270 5.08 -6.57 8.63
CA CYS A 270 6.04 -7.42 7.96
C CYS A 270 6.00 -8.90 8.35
N ASP A 271 5.62 -9.23 9.59
CA ASP A 271 5.57 -10.63 10.05
C ASP A 271 4.45 -11.44 9.38
N THR A 272 3.48 -10.76 8.77
CA THR A 272 2.41 -11.37 7.95
C THR A 272 2.36 -10.77 6.55
N CYS A 273 3.41 -10.06 6.12
CA CYS A 273 3.41 -9.35 4.84
C CYS A 273 3.73 -10.28 3.67
N LYS A 274 2.99 -10.15 2.57
CA LYS A 274 3.17 -10.93 1.33
C LYS A 274 4.57 -10.88 0.71
N TYR A 275 5.38 -9.88 1.06
CA TYR A 275 6.75 -9.75 0.54
C TYR A 275 7.78 -10.57 1.35
N LYS A 276 7.46 -10.93 2.60
CA LYS A 276 8.41 -11.55 3.54
C LYS A 276 8.04 -12.97 3.95
N VAL A 277 6.76 -13.32 3.92
CA VAL A 277 6.28 -14.67 4.27
C VAL A 277 5.48 -15.29 3.13
N ASP A 278 5.51 -16.62 3.05
CA ASP A 278 4.76 -17.38 2.05
C ASP A 278 3.26 -17.33 2.37
N LEU A 279 2.51 -16.58 1.57
CA LEU A 279 1.06 -16.45 1.64
C LEU A 279 0.45 -17.06 0.39
N GLU A 280 -0.48 -18.00 0.58
CA GLU A 280 -1.20 -18.66 -0.51
C GLU A 280 -1.87 -17.61 -1.41
N GLY A 281 -1.62 -17.69 -2.72
CA GLY A 281 -2.07 -16.72 -3.72
C GLY A 281 -1.14 -15.51 -3.95
N TYR A 282 -0.05 -15.39 -3.19
CA TYR A 282 0.99 -14.35 -3.34
C TYR A 282 2.41 -14.93 -3.46
N GLU A 283 2.54 -16.20 -3.86
CA GLU A 283 3.81 -16.94 -3.89
C GLU A 283 4.87 -16.28 -4.80
N GLU A 284 4.45 -15.50 -5.81
CA GLU A 284 5.35 -14.75 -6.70
C GLU A 284 5.93 -13.48 -6.06
N ASP A 285 5.35 -12.98 -4.97
CA ASP A 285 5.78 -11.77 -4.26
C ASP A 285 6.78 -12.09 -3.12
N VAL A 286 6.89 -13.36 -2.72
CA VAL A 286 7.73 -13.84 -1.61
C VAL A 286 9.22 -13.76 -1.93
N GLY A 287 10.01 -13.21 -1.01
CA GLY A 287 11.45 -12.99 -1.22
C GLY A 287 11.79 -11.67 -1.90
N GLY A 288 10.79 -10.81 -2.14
CA GLY A 288 10.96 -9.37 -2.31
C GLY A 288 11.69 -8.88 -3.56
N ALA A 289 12.20 -9.74 -4.44
CA ALA A 289 13.01 -9.31 -5.59
C ALA A 289 12.26 -8.36 -6.54
N ARG A 290 10.96 -8.59 -6.80
CA ARG A 290 10.12 -7.67 -7.59
C ARG A 290 9.84 -6.36 -6.85
N ALA A 291 9.59 -6.43 -5.55
CA ALA A 291 9.34 -5.26 -4.72
C ALA A 291 10.60 -4.37 -4.63
N MET A 292 11.77 -4.98 -4.48
CA MET A 292 13.07 -4.32 -4.50
C MET A 292 13.38 -3.69 -5.86
N LEU A 293 13.17 -4.41 -6.96
CA LEU A 293 13.34 -3.85 -8.31
C LEU A 293 12.40 -2.67 -8.57
N ARG A 294 11.16 -2.73 -8.07
CA ARG A 294 10.21 -1.60 -8.14
C ARG A 294 10.68 -0.42 -7.31
N ALA A 295 11.16 -0.65 -6.08
CA ALA A 295 11.69 0.42 -5.23
C ALA A 295 12.90 1.11 -5.87
N LEU A 296 13.83 0.33 -6.44
CA LEU A 296 14.99 0.86 -7.19
C LEU A 296 14.55 1.65 -8.43
N ALA A 297 13.60 1.12 -9.21
CA ALA A 297 13.10 1.82 -10.39
C ALA A 297 12.31 3.09 -10.03
N HIS A 298 11.56 3.05 -8.92
CA HIS A 298 10.82 4.21 -8.39
C HIS A 298 11.79 5.30 -7.92
N GLN A 299 12.86 4.96 -7.21
CA GLN A 299 13.93 5.91 -6.85
C GLN A 299 14.55 6.57 -8.08
N GLU A 300 14.94 5.78 -9.09
CA GLU A 300 15.54 6.30 -10.34
C GLU A 300 14.58 7.23 -11.11
N ALA A 301 13.29 6.89 -11.16
CA ALA A 301 12.27 7.71 -11.82
C ALA A 301 12.06 9.07 -11.15
N HIS A 302 12.47 9.23 -9.89
CA HIS A 302 12.35 10.48 -9.13
C HIS A 302 13.70 11.16 -8.86
N ALA A 303 14.77 10.75 -9.55
CA ALA A 303 16.06 11.45 -9.50
C ALA A 303 15.97 12.87 -10.09
N ASP A 304 15.08 13.09 -11.05
CA ASP A 304 14.71 14.42 -11.55
C ASP A 304 13.38 14.84 -10.91
N ARG A 305 13.46 15.71 -9.90
CA ARG A 305 12.32 16.11 -9.06
C ARG A 305 11.50 17.25 -9.69
N ASP A 306 11.97 17.80 -10.81
CA ASP A 306 11.39 18.98 -11.46
C ASP A 306 10.44 18.65 -12.64
N ASP A 307 10.48 17.43 -13.20
CA ASP A 307 9.68 17.04 -14.38
C ASP A 307 9.19 15.58 -14.30
N VAL A 308 8.06 15.36 -13.62
CA VAL A 308 7.41 14.04 -13.52
C VAL A 308 6.15 14.03 -14.39
N ASP A 309 6.20 13.30 -15.50
CA ASP A 309 5.08 13.11 -16.44
C ASP A 309 3.79 12.65 -15.70
N ASP A 310 2.64 13.14 -16.15
CA ASP A 310 1.34 13.03 -15.47
C ASP A 310 0.61 11.68 -15.63
N GLU A 311 1.20 10.68 -16.30
CA GLU A 311 0.50 9.43 -16.62
C GLU A 311 1.18 8.20 -16.01
N PRO A 312 0.45 7.33 -15.26
CA PRO A 312 0.97 6.03 -14.88
C PRO A 312 1.18 5.21 -16.16
N HIS A 313 2.44 4.85 -16.46
CA HIS A 313 2.76 4.07 -17.64
C HIS A 313 2.08 2.70 -17.61
N SER A 314 1.01 2.57 -18.37
CA SER A 314 0.46 1.31 -18.86
C SER A 314 1.52 0.63 -19.72
N HIS A 315 2.07 -0.50 -19.28
CA HIS A 315 2.80 -1.37 -20.21
C HIS A 315 1.78 -2.10 -21.08
N ASP A 316 1.89 -1.92 -22.40
CA ASP A 316 1.06 -2.61 -23.38
C ASP A 316 1.11 -4.14 -23.14
N ALA A 317 -0.08 -4.74 -22.99
CA ALA A 317 -0.22 -6.19 -22.87
C ALA A 317 0.09 -6.84 -24.22
N PRO A 318 0.80 -7.99 -24.24
CA PRO A 318 1.14 -8.69 -25.48
C PRO A 318 -0.14 -9.14 -26.20
N GLU A 319 -0.12 -9.13 -27.54
CA GLU A 319 -1.26 -9.53 -28.38
C GLU A 319 -1.77 -10.94 -28.03
N LYS A 320 -0.85 -11.87 -27.73
CA LYS A 320 -1.18 -13.23 -27.29
C LYS A 320 -0.51 -13.63 -25.98
N HIS A 321 -1.20 -14.47 -25.21
CA HIS A 321 -0.67 -15.07 -23.99
C HIS A 321 -0.79 -16.58 -24.04
N VAL A 322 0.33 -17.26 -23.88
CA VAL A 322 0.41 -18.72 -23.94
C VAL A 322 0.77 -19.27 -22.56
N ALA A 323 -0.14 -20.02 -21.97
CA ALA A 323 0.02 -20.64 -20.67
C ALA A 323 0.36 -22.12 -20.81
N VAL A 324 1.55 -22.53 -20.34
CA VAL A 324 2.00 -23.93 -20.38
C VAL A 324 1.88 -24.56 -18.99
N CYS A 325 1.08 -25.63 -18.89
CA CYS A 325 0.88 -26.36 -17.63
C CYS A 325 2.19 -27.06 -17.22
N THR A 326 2.72 -26.70 -16.06
CA THR A 326 3.91 -27.35 -15.48
C THR A 326 3.62 -28.05 -14.15
N ASN A 327 2.34 -28.28 -13.85
CA ASN A 327 1.96 -29.06 -12.69
C ASN A 327 2.45 -30.52 -12.80
N GLN A 328 2.46 -31.25 -11.68
CA GLN A 328 3.18 -32.52 -11.50
C GLN A 328 3.03 -33.54 -12.64
N THR A 329 1.83 -33.73 -13.19
CA THR A 329 1.59 -34.69 -14.28
C THR A 329 2.20 -34.22 -15.61
N CYS A 330 1.92 -32.98 -16.04
CA CYS A 330 2.49 -32.43 -17.26
C CYS A 330 4.02 -32.28 -17.17
N ALA A 331 4.53 -31.96 -15.97
CA ALA A 331 5.98 -31.92 -15.72
C ALA A 331 6.66 -33.27 -15.96
N LYS A 332 6.02 -34.37 -15.49
CA LYS A 332 6.50 -35.74 -15.73
C LYS A 332 6.41 -36.15 -17.21
N MET A 333 5.51 -35.54 -17.97
CA MET A 333 5.31 -35.78 -19.40
C MET A 333 6.15 -34.85 -20.30
N GLY A 334 7.01 -34.01 -19.73
CA GLY A 334 7.98 -33.21 -20.49
C GLY A 334 7.63 -31.73 -20.69
N SER A 335 6.58 -31.20 -20.05
CA SER A 335 6.16 -29.81 -20.24
C SER A 335 7.20 -28.71 -19.93
N PRO A 336 8.23 -28.91 -19.08
CA PRO A 336 9.29 -27.91 -18.92
C PRO A 336 10.13 -27.72 -20.18
N ALA A 337 10.34 -28.78 -20.97
CA ALA A 337 11.07 -28.72 -22.23
C ALA A 337 10.23 -27.98 -23.29
N VAL A 338 8.94 -28.31 -23.38
CA VAL A 338 7.95 -27.60 -24.21
C VAL A 338 7.89 -26.11 -23.88
N LEU A 339 7.83 -25.75 -22.59
CA LEU A 339 7.82 -24.36 -22.13
C LEU A 339 9.05 -23.59 -22.60
N GLU A 340 10.24 -24.17 -22.44
CA GLU A 340 11.48 -23.51 -22.85
C GLU A 340 11.59 -23.42 -24.36
N ARG A 341 11.16 -24.45 -25.08
CA ARG A 341 11.13 -24.46 -26.54
C ARG A 341 10.18 -23.40 -27.09
N LEU A 342 8.96 -23.28 -26.57
CA LEU A 342 8.02 -22.22 -26.95
C LEU A 342 8.59 -20.82 -26.69
N ARG A 343 9.27 -20.61 -25.55
CA ARG A 343 9.93 -19.33 -25.26
C ARG A 343 11.05 -19.01 -26.23
N GLN A 344 11.84 -20.02 -26.61
CA GLN A 344 12.92 -19.85 -27.55
C GLN A 344 12.37 -19.50 -28.94
N GLU A 345 11.39 -20.24 -29.42
CA GLU A 345 10.78 -20.03 -30.74
C GLU A 345 10.08 -18.66 -30.84
N VAL A 346 9.38 -18.21 -29.79
CA VAL A 346 8.81 -16.85 -29.77
C VAL A 346 9.89 -15.78 -29.77
N ARG A 347 11.00 -15.98 -29.04
CA ARG A 347 12.13 -15.04 -29.03
C ARG A 347 12.86 -14.96 -30.37
N ASP A 348 12.89 -16.06 -31.10
CA ASP A 348 13.55 -16.17 -32.40
C ASP A 348 12.64 -15.70 -33.56
N SER A 349 11.35 -15.45 -33.31
CA SER A 349 10.41 -14.91 -34.28
C SER A 349 10.37 -13.38 -34.23
N ASP A 350 10.60 -12.74 -35.37
CA ASP A 350 10.46 -11.28 -35.55
C ASP A 350 8.98 -10.85 -35.73
N HIS A 351 8.04 -11.80 -35.73
CA HIS A 351 6.62 -11.59 -36.07
C HIS A 351 5.64 -11.99 -34.97
N CYS A 352 6.14 -12.49 -33.83
CA CYS A 352 5.33 -12.99 -32.73
C CYS A 352 5.28 -12.00 -31.56
N ASP A 353 4.12 -11.40 -31.28
CA ASP A 353 3.87 -10.70 -30.01
C ASP A 353 3.11 -11.60 -29.03
N ALA A 354 3.81 -12.62 -28.51
CA ALA A 354 3.24 -13.56 -27.57
C ALA A 354 4.07 -13.66 -26.29
N ARG A 355 3.41 -13.72 -25.13
CA ARG A 355 4.08 -14.01 -23.86
C ARG A 355 3.83 -15.45 -23.45
N ILE A 356 4.90 -16.23 -23.34
CA ILE A 356 4.85 -17.61 -22.85
C ILE A 356 5.08 -17.65 -21.33
N THR A 357 4.05 -18.02 -20.58
CA THR A 357 4.11 -18.15 -19.12
C THR A 357 3.93 -19.60 -18.68
N ARG A 358 4.44 -19.85 -17.47
CA ARG A 358 4.19 -21.07 -16.75
C ARG A 358 2.81 -20.95 -16.09
N SER A 359 2.00 -21.99 -16.19
CA SER A 359 0.76 -22.12 -15.41
C SER A 359 0.79 -23.34 -14.50
N SER A 360 -0.10 -23.30 -13.50
CA SER A 360 -0.46 -24.43 -12.65
C SER A 360 -1.39 -25.39 -13.42
N CYS A 361 -2.15 -26.23 -12.71
CA CYS A 361 -3.02 -27.20 -13.38
C CYS A 361 -4.08 -26.51 -14.24
N LEU A 362 -4.15 -26.87 -15.53
CA LEU A 362 -5.22 -26.41 -16.41
C LEU A 362 -6.48 -27.32 -16.34
N GLY A 363 -6.56 -28.23 -15.37
CA GLY A 363 -7.74 -29.10 -15.17
C GLY A 363 -7.83 -30.33 -16.08
N ARG A 364 -6.81 -30.58 -16.91
CA ARG A 364 -6.70 -31.71 -17.86
C ARG A 364 -5.58 -32.68 -17.46
N CYS A 365 -5.67 -33.23 -16.25
CA CYS A 365 -4.66 -34.18 -15.78
C CYS A 365 -4.74 -35.50 -16.56
N GLY A 366 -3.69 -35.81 -17.33
CA GLY A 366 -3.56 -37.08 -18.07
C GLY A 366 -3.36 -36.89 -19.58
N ASP A 367 -3.74 -35.73 -20.10
CA ASP A 367 -3.70 -35.40 -21.53
C ASP A 367 -2.59 -34.39 -21.88
N GLY A 368 -1.66 -34.14 -20.96
CA GLY A 368 -0.62 -33.13 -21.13
C GLY A 368 0.67 -33.66 -21.76
N PRO A 369 1.64 -32.80 -22.09
CA PRO A 369 1.72 -31.37 -21.77
C PRO A 369 0.59 -30.51 -22.35
N MET A 370 -0.01 -29.67 -21.50
CA MET A 370 -1.12 -28.79 -21.90
C MET A 370 -0.60 -27.37 -22.16
N VAL A 371 -1.03 -26.77 -23.27
CA VAL A 371 -0.70 -25.40 -23.67
C VAL A 371 -1.98 -24.67 -24.05
N ALA A 372 -2.31 -23.58 -23.36
CA ALA A 372 -3.48 -22.75 -23.67
C ALA A 372 -3.04 -21.42 -24.28
N VAL A 373 -3.66 -21.02 -25.40
CA VAL A 373 -3.40 -19.77 -26.11
C VAL A 373 -4.60 -18.84 -25.96
N TYR A 374 -4.34 -17.64 -25.45
CA TYR A 374 -5.29 -16.54 -25.28
C TYR A 374 -4.90 -15.35 -26.17
N PRO A 375 -5.88 -14.55 -26.64
CA PRO A 375 -7.32 -14.65 -26.40
C PRO A 375 -8.04 -15.72 -27.22
N ASP A 376 -7.32 -16.42 -28.11
CA ASP A 376 -7.89 -17.37 -29.09
C ASP A 376 -8.69 -18.54 -28.48
N GLY A 377 -8.50 -18.83 -27.19
CA GLY A 377 -9.26 -19.84 -26.47
C GLY A 377 -8.90 -21.27 -26.89
N ILE A 378 -7.72 -21.47 -27.50
CA ILE A 378 -7.29 -22.76 -28.05
C ILE A 378 -6.38 -23.47 -27.07
N TRP A 379 -6.64 -24.74 -26.85
CA TRP A 379 -5.86 -25.58 -25.96
C TRP A 379 -5.26 -26.73 -26.74
N TYR A 380 -3.95 -26.89 -26.62
CA TYR A 380 -3.20 -28.00 -27.15
C TYR A 380 -2.90 -29.01 -26.04
N GLY A 381 -3.06 -30.28 -26.34
CA GLY A 381 -2.74 -31.41 -25.46
C GLY A 381 -1.66 -32.29 -26.05
N ASP A 382 -1.03 -33.11 -25.22
CA ASP A 382 0.08 -34.02 -25.55
C ASP A 382 1.22 -33.34 -26.33
N VAL A 383 1.45 -32.05 -26.07
CA VAL A 383 2.43 -31.24 -26.81
C VAL A 383 3.85 -31.70 -26.48
N ASP A 384 4.67 -31.95 -27.51
CA ASP A 384 6.09 -32.24 -27.34
C ASP A 384 7.00 -31.11 -27.86
N ASP A 385 8.32 -31.31 -27.74
CA ASP A 385 9.33 -30.31 -28.14
C ASP A 385 9.29 -30.00 -29.65
N GLY A 386 8.85 -30.94 -30.50
CA GLY A 386 8.72 -30.76 -31.93
C GLY A 386 7.47 -29.95 -32.32
N ASP A 387 6.44 -29.97 -31.47
CA ASP A 387 5.20 -29.24 -31.69
C ASP A 387 5.28 -27.76 -31.34
N ALA A 388 6.20 -27.37 -30.44
CA ALA A 388 6.40 -25.99 -30.03
C ALA A 388 6.70 -25.05 -31.22
N GLU A 389 7.55 -25.47 -32.17
CA GLU A 389 7.87 -24.70 -33.38
C GLU A 389 6.62 -24.47 -34.25
N ARG A 390 5.75 -25.47 -34.36
CA ARG A 390 4.50 -25.38 -35.14
C ARG A 390 3.50 -24.47 -34.46
N ILE A 391 3.36 -24.55 -33.14
CA ILE A 391 2.48 -23.65 -32.37
C ILE A 391 2.91 -22.19 -32.56
N VAL A 392 4.20 -21.89 -32.50
CA VAL A 392 4.68 -20.51 -32.72
C VAL A 392 4.49 -20.09 -34.18
N SER A 393 5.06 -20.84 -35.14
CA SER A 393 5.14 -20.42 -36.55
C SER A 393 3.80 -20.45 -37.30
N ASP A 394 2.85 -21.29 -36.90
CA ASP A 394 1.53 -21.35 -37.52
C ASP A 394 0.48 -20.61 -36.68
N HIS A 395 0.38 -20.86 -35.37
CA HIS A 395 -0.71 -20.28 -34.58
C HIS A 395 -0.40 -18.88 -34.06
N LEU A 396 0.77 -18.66 -33.47
CA LEU A 396 1.09 -17.35 -32.90
C LEU A 396 1.47 -16.33 -33.98
N ASP A 397 2.21 -16.74 -35.01
CA ASP A 397 2.66 -15.84 -36.09
C ASP A 397 1.60 -15.60 -37.18
N ARG A 398 0.72 -16.58 -37.46
CA ARG A 398 -0.14 -16.57 -38.66
C ARG A 398 -1.61 -16.82 -38.38
N ASP A 399 -2.01 -16.88 -37.11
CA ASP A 399 -3.38 -17.19 -36.68
C ASP A 399 -3.93 -18.52 -37.24
N ARG A 400 -3.05 -19.50 -37.49
CA ARG A 400 -3.42 -20.82 -38.00
C ARG A 400 -3.24 -21.87 -36.92
N ILE A 401 -4.36 -22.32 -36.36
CA ILE A 401 -4.39 -23.34 -35.33
C ILE A 401 -3.78 -24.66 -35.85
N VAL A 402 -2.89 -25.26 -35.05
CA VAL A 402 -2.33 -26.59 -35.28
C VAL A 402 -3.37 -27.67 -34.94
N SER A 403 -4.29 -27.94 -35.88
CA SER A 403 -5.53 -28.70 -35.65
C SER A 403 -5.36 -30.11 -35.09
N ASP A 404 -4.25 -30.77 -35.37
CA ASP A 404 -3.93 -32.13 -34.90
C ASP A 404 -3.54 -32.18 -33.42
N LEU A 405 -3.17 -31.05 -32.82
CA LEU A 405 -2.80 -30.95 -31.41
C LEU A 405 -3.93 -30.39 -30.53
N VAL A 406 -5.03 -29.95 -31.14
CA VAL A 406 -6.11 -29.28 -30.41
C VAL A 406 -6.83 -30.30 -29.53
N ASP A 407 -6.71 -30.11 -28.21
CA ASP A 407 -7.48 -30.83 -27.20
C ASP A 407 -8.89 -30.24 -27.06
N GLN A 408 -8.99 -28.91 -27.06
CA GLN A 408 -10.28 -28.22 -27.00
C GLN A 408 -10.17 -26.76 -27.49
N THR A 409 -11.33 -26.20 -27.81
CA THR A 409 -11.53 -24.78 -28.09
C THR A 409 -12.59 -24.25 -27.12
N LEU A 410 -12.36 -23.11 -26.50
CA LEU A 410 -13.33 -22.41 -25.64
C LEU A 410 -14.45 -21.75 -26.43
#